data_AF-A0A7Y7VRG7-F1
#
_entry.id   AF-A0A7Y7VRG7-F1
#
_cell.length_a   1.000
_cell.length_b   1.000
_cell.length_c   1.000
_cell.angle_alpha   90.00
_cell.angle_beta   90.00
_cell.angle_gamma   90.00
#
_symmetry.space_group_name_H-M   'P 1'
#
loop_
_entity.id
_entity.type
_entity.pdbx_description
1 polymer ?
#
loop_
_entity_poly.entity_id
_entity_poly.type
_entity_poly.pdbx_seq_one_letter_code
_entity_poly.pdbx_strand_id
1 'polypeptide(L)'
;LTVDSLPAPSAVSQALGLPPEAEVIRLVRLRLLEGTPLLAEEIWLPQAPFQALLTVDLDRQGPLLYPIYEALCGQVVACAEETLTAEAVGEVHARLLQIEPDSPVVV
;
A
#
# COMPACT_ATOMS: atom_id res chain seq x y z
N LEU A 1 -1.11 -2.06 -10.60
CA LEU A 1 -1.10 -1.15 -9.43
C LEU A 1 -2.32 -0.26 -9.53
N THR A 2 -2.98 0.05 -8.41
CA THR A 2 -4.08 1.04 -8.35
C THR A 2 -3.69 2.16 -7.40
N VAL A 3 -3.97 3.41 -7.76
CA VAL A 3 -3.69 4.61 -6.94
C VAL A 3 -4.95 5.47 -6.93
N ASP A 4 -5.56 5.62 -5.76
CA ASP A 4 -6.81 6.36 -5.58
C ASP A 4 -6.65 7.44 -4.49
N SER A 5 -7.34 8.56 -4.65
CA SER A 5 -7.48 9.61 -3.63
C SER A 5 -8.89 9.57 -3.06
N LEU A 6 -9.01 9.56 -1.74
CA LEU A 6 -10.28 9.46 -1.03
C LEU A 6 -10.18 9.96 0.42
N PRO A 7 -11.31 10.31 1.05
CA PRO A 7 -11.37 10.56 2.48
C PRO A 7 -10.91 9.34 3.28
N ALA A 8 -10.07 9.57 4.29
CA ALA A 8 -9.51 8.51 5.12
C ALA A 8 -10.60 7.75 5.89
N PRO A 9 -10.63 6.40 5.79
CA PRO A 9 -11.38 5.57 6.73
C PRO A 9 -10.93 5.85 8.17
N SER A 10 -11.83 5.64 9.14
CA SER A 10 -11.57 5.98 10.55
C SER A 10 -10.27 5.35 11.09
N ALA A 11 -10.06 4.05 10.85
CA ALA A 11 -8.85 3.34 11.28
C ALA A 11 -7.57 3.92 10.65
N VAL A 12 -7.63 4.31 9.37
CA VAL A 12 -6.50 4.91 8.63
C VAL A 12 -6.18 6.29 9.18
N SER A 13 -7.20 7.14 9.38
CA SER A 13 -7.02 8.47 9.95
C SER A 13 -6.39 8.42 11.34
N GLN A 14 -6.82 7.48 12.18
CA GLN A 14 -6.25 7.28 13.51
C GLN A 14 -4.80 6.79 13.46
N ALA A 15 -4.49 5.80 12.62
CA ALA A 15 -3.14 5.26 12.48
C ALA A 15 -2.15 6.31 11.94
N LEU A 16 -2.59 7.17 11.03
CA LEU A 16 -1.77 8.25 10.45
C LEU A 16 -1.77 9.54 11.28
N GLY A 17 -2.53 9.61 12.38
CA GLY A 17 -2.66 10.82 13.20
C GLY A 17 -3.31 12.00 12.47
N LEU A 18 -4.20 11.72 11.51
CA LEU A 18 -4.89 12.72 10.70
C LEU A 18 -6.26 13.09 11.28
N PRO A 19 -6.78 14.29 10.98
CA PRO A 19 -8.17 14.63 11.25
C PRO A 19 -9.14 13.65 10.55
N PRO A 20 -10.36 13.46 11.10
CA PRO A 20 -11.41 12.71 10.42
C PRO A 20 -11.65 13.25 9.00
N GLU A 21 -11.92 12.34 8.06
CA GLU A 21 -12.18 12.66 6.64
C GLU A 21 -11.02 13.39 5.92
N ALA A 22 -9.82 13.44 6.49
CA ALA A 22 -8.66 13.95 5.79
C ALA A 22 -8.38 13.13 4.52
N GLU A 23 -8.01 13.80 3.44
CA GLU A 23 -7.69 13.16 2.17
C GLU A 23 -6.41 12.30 2.27
N VAL A 24 -6.51 11.07 1.78
CA VAL A 24 -5.41 10.10 1.72
C VAL A 24 -5.28 9.52 0.32
N ILE A 25 -4.08 9.04 0.01
CA ILE A 25 -3.80 8.27 -1.19
C ILE A 25 -3.72 6.80 -0.77
N ARG A 26 -4.48 5.95 -1.46
CA ARG A 26 -4.48 4.50 -1.31
C ARG A 26 -3.81 3.86 -2.50
N LEU A 27 -2.78 3.06 -2.24
CA LEU A 27 -2.07 2.29 -3.24
C LEU A 27 -2.32 0.80 -3.02
N VAL A 28 -2.77 0.09 -4.06
CA VAL A 28 -2.92 -1.37 -4.04
C VAL A 28 -1.99 -2.00 -5.05
N ARG A 29 -1.12 -2.88 -4.58
CA ARG A 29 -0.04 -3.50 -5.36
C ARG A 29 -0.05 -5.00 -5.20
N LEU A 30 0.29 -5.70 -6.28
CA LEU A 30 0.55 -7.13 -6.28
C LEU A 30 1.97 -7.34 -6.78
N ARG A 31 2.85 -7.87 -5.94
CA ARG A 31 4.21 -8.22 -6.33
C ARG A 31 4.27 -9.66 -6.80
N LEU A 32 4.95 -9.84 -7.92
CA LEU A 32 5.18 -11.14 -8.52
C LEU A 32 6.65 -11.51 -8.37
N LEU A 33 6.90 -12.79 -8.08
CA LEU A 33 8.21 -13.41 -8.19
C LEU A 33 8.13 -14.47 -9.28
N GLU A 34 8.92 -14.30 -10.35
CA GLU A 34 8.92 -15.20 -11.51
C GLU A 34 7.53 -15.40 -12.14
N GLY A 35 6.68 -14.37 -12.10
CA GLY A 35 5.31 -14.42 -12.62
C GLY A 35 4.26 -14.94 -11.63
N THR A 36 4.67 -15.41 -10.45
CA THR A 36 3.76 -15.90 -9.40
C THR A 36 3.47 -14.79 -8.39
N PRO A 37 2.21 -14.46 -8.09
CA PRO A 37 1.86 -13.52 -7.03
C PRO A 37 2.40 -13.96 -5.67
N LEU A 38 3.14 -13.07 -4.99
CA LEU A 38 3.77 -13.37 -3.70
C LEU A 38 3.27 -12.46 -2.58
N LEU A 39 2.98 -11.19 -2.89
CA LEU A 39 2.63 -10.20 -1.89
C LEU A 39 1.57 -9.26 -2.44
N ALA A 40 0.45 -9.14 -1.71
CA ALA A 40 -0.53 -8.09 -1.91
C ALA A 40 -0.28 -7.00 -0.86
N GLU A 41 -0.05 -5.77 -1.31
CA GLU A 41 0.22 -4.61 -0.44
C GLU A 41 -0.94 -3.62 -0.59
N GLU A 42 -1.47 -3.14 0.54
CA GLU A 42 -2.30 -1.93 0.59
C GLU A 42 -1.59 -0.88 1.42
N ILE A 43 -1.31 0.27 0.82
CA ILE A 43 -0.53 1.35 1.42
C ILE A 43 -1.38 2.60 1.48
N TRP A 44 -1.40 3.26 2.63
CA TRP A 44 -2.12 4.50 2.87
C TRP A 44 -1.14 5.63 3.17
N LEU A 45 -1.27 6.75 2.46
CA LEU A 45 -0.41 7.92 2.60
C LEU A 45 -1.24 9.18 2.82
N PRO A 46 -0.83 10.12 3.67
CA PRO A 46 -1.44 11.45 3.73
C PRO A 46 -1.33 12.14 2.36
N GLN A 47 -2.43 12.63 1.80
CA GLN A 47 -2.40 13.15 0.43
C GLN A 47 -1.52 14.39 0.25
N ALA A 48 -1.55 15.32 1.20
CA ALA A 48 -0.84 16.59 1.08
C ALA A 48 0.68 16.44 0.78
N PRO A 49 1.46 15.64 1.55
CA PRO A 49 2.88 15.44 1.24
C PRO A 49 3.13 14.52 0.03
N PHE A 50 2.18 13.65 -0.35
CA PHE A 50 2.38 12.63 -1.39
C PHE A 50 1.58 12.90 -2.69
N GLN A 51 1.01 14.10 -2.85
CA GLN A 51 0.13 14.46 -3.96
C GLN A 51 0.72 14.15 -5.34
N ALA A 52 2.04 14.27 -5.51
CA ALA A 52 2.71 14.04 -6.79
C ALA A 52 2.46 12.61 -7.33
N LEU A 53 2.25 11.64 -6.45
CA LEU A 53 1.98 10.24 -6.81
C LEU A 53 0.70 10.06 -7.63
N LEU A 54 -0.29 10.96 -7.48
CA LEU A 54 -1.55 10.91 -8.21
C LEU A 54 -1.41 11.26 -9.70
N THR A 55 -0.31 11.93 -10.07
CA THR A 55 -0.09 12.46 -11.42
C THR A 55 0.91 11.66 -12.23
N VAL A 56 1.57 10.68 -11.61
CA VAL A 56 2.64 9.90 -12.22
C VAL A 56 2.21 8.46 -12.44
N ASP A 57 2.73 7.89 -13.52
CA ASP A 57 2.64 6.47 -13.77
C ASP A 57 3.71 5.74 -12.96
N LEU A 58 3.33 5.29 -11.76
CA LEU A 58 4.23 4.59 -10.84
C LEU A 58 4.76 3.26 -11.40
N ASP A 59 4.01 2.58 -12.29
CA ASP A 59 4.49 1.35 -12.91
C ASP A 59 5.71 1.61 -13.82
N ARG A 60 5.89 2.85 -14.30
CA ARG A 60 7.04 3.27 -15.11
C ARG A 60 8.23 3.80 -14.31
N GLN A 61 8.04 4.13 -13.04
CA GLN A 61 9.11 4.66 -12.17
C GLN A 61 10.00 3.57 -11.59
N GLY A 62 9.55 2.32 -11.64
CA GLY A 62 10.29 1.15 -11.15
C GLY A 62 9.65 0.52 -9.90
N PRO A 63 10.27 -0.53 -9.36
CA PRO A 63 9.61 -1.37 -8.36
C PRO A 63 9.67 -0.83 -6.92
N LEU A 64 10.52 0.16 -6.65
CA LEU A 64 10.82 0.65 -5.29
C LEU A 64 10.11 1.97 -5.02
N LEU A 65 9.26 2.01 -3.98
CA LEU A 65 8.48 3.20 -3.65
C LEU A 65 9.30 4.28 -2.92
N TYR A 66 10.25 3.91 -2.06
CA TYR A 66 10.96 4.90 -1.23
C TYR A 66 11.81 5.88 -2.04
N PRO A 67 12.58 5.45 -3.06
CA PRO A 67 13.26 6.39 -3.95
C PRO A 67 12.29 7.33 -4.69
N ILE A 68 11.09 6.86 -5.00
CA ILE A 68 10.05 7.65 -5.66
C ILE A 68 9.50 8.71 -4.69
N TYR A 69 9.26 8.34 -3.43
CA TYR A 69 8.82 9.28 -2.39
C TYR A 69 9.85 10.40 -2.18
N GLU A 70 11.13 10.05 -2.14
CA GLU A 70 12.20 11.04 -2.01
C GLU A 70 12.26 11.96 -3.24
N ALA A 71 12.32 11.37 -4.45
CA ALA A 71 12.51 12.13 -5.68
C ALA A 71 11.30 13.00 -6.06
N LEU A 72 10.07 12.51 -5.86
CA LEU A 72 8.86 13.20 -6.30
C LEU A 72 8.17 13.99 -5.19
N CYS A 73 8.27 13.53 -3.95
CA CYS A 73 7.53 14.09 -2.81
C CYS A 73 8.45 14.77 -1.79
N GLY A 74 9.78 14.64 -1.93
CA GLY A 74 10.75 15.12 -0.94
C GLY A 74 10.63 14.39 0.40
N GLN A 75 10.01 13.20 0.42
CA GLN A 75 9.76 12.43 1.64
C GLN A 75 10.76 11.28 1.77
N VAL A 76 11.50 11.27 2.87
CA VAL A 76 12.45 10.20 3.19
C VAL A 76 11.87 9.34 4.31
N VAL A 77 11.73 8.04 4.06
CA VAL A 77 11.31 7.08 5.10
C VAL A 77 12.52 6.74 5.96
N ALA A 78 12.55 7.28 7.18
CA ALA A 78 13.66 7.10 8.11
C ALA A 78 13.55 5.83 8.98
N CYS A 79 12.33 5.44 9.33
CA CYS A 79 12.04 4.25 10.12
C CYS A 79 10.67 3.67 9.75
N ALA A 80 10.47 2.41 10.11
CA ALA A 80 9.20 1.71 10.03
C ALA A 80 9.05 0.84 11.27
N GLU A 81 7.83 0.73 11.77
CA GLU A 81 7.43 -0.26 12.76
C GLU A 81 6.51 -1.26 12.07
N GLU A 82 6.82 -2.55 12.20
CA GLU A 82 6.11 -3.63 11.51
C GLU A 82 5.56 -4.61 12.54
N THR A 83 4.30 -4.98 12.38
CA THR A 83 3.67 -6.08 13.13
C THR A 83 3.49 -7.23 12.18
N LEU A 84 4.01 -8.42 12.53
CA LEU A 84 3.83 -9.64 11.73
C LEU A 84 2.91 -10.61 12.47
N THR A 85 1.90 -11.08 11.77
CA THR A 85 0.92 -12.05 12.24
C THR A 85 0.77 -13.19 11.23
N ALA A 86 0.26 -14.34 11.69
CA ALA A 86 -0.07 -15.46 10.81
C ALA A 86 -1.58 -15.70 10.87
N GLU A 87 -2.23 -15.68 9.71
CA GLU A 87 -3.67 -15.86 9.58
C GLU A 87 -4.03 -16.75 8.39
N ALA A 88 -5.28 -17.22 8.40
CA ALA A 88 -5.89 -17.91 7.27
C ALA A 88 -6.38 -16.88 6.25
N VAL A 89 -5.93 -16.99 4.99
CA VAL A 89 -6.24 -16.00 3.97
C VAL A 89 -7.74 -15.99 3.62
N GLY A 90 -8.35 -14.81 3.65
CA GLY A 90 -9.73 -14.62 3.21
C GLY A 90 -9.88 -14.71 1.69
N GLU A 91 -11.12 -14.88 1.20
CA GLU A 91 -11.39 -15.13 -0.22
C GLU A 91 -10.81 -14.08 -1.19
N VAL A 92 -10.87 -12.80 -0.83
CA VAL A 92 -10.43 -11.70 -1.70
C VAL A 92 -8.92 -11.78 -1.93
N HIS A 93 -8.14 -11.91 -0.85
CA HIS A 93 -6.68 -12.01 -0.93
C HIS A 93 -6.23 -13.35 -1.51
N ALA A 94 -6.96 -14.45 -1.24
CA ALA A 94 -6.69 -15.76 -1.83
C ALA A 94 -6.73 -15.71 -3.37
N ARG A 95 -7.76 -15.06 -3.92
CA ARG A 95 -7.90 -14.86 -5.38
C ARG A 95 -6.79 -13.98 -5.95
N LEU A 96 -6.40 -12.91 -5.26
CA LEU A 96 -5.31 -12.04 -5.69
C LEU A 96 -3.95 -12.77 -5.69
N LEU A 97 -3.71 -13.58 -4.66
CA LEU A 97 -2.47 -14.33 -4.49
C LEU A 97 -2.46 -15.66 -5.27
N GLN A 98 -3.58 -16.05 -5.89
CA GLN A 98 -3.74 -17.31 -6.62
C GLN A 98 -3.47 -18.55 -5.74
N ILE A 99 -3.94 -18.49 -4.49
CA ILE A 99 -3.87 -19.59 -3.52
C ILE A 99 -5.28 -19.98 -3.07
N GLU A 100 -5.41 -21.12 -2.38
CA GLU A 100 -6.69 -21.56 -1.84
C GLU A 100 -7.10 -20.69 -0.64
N PRO A 101 -8.40 -20.36 -0.48
CA PRO A 101 -8.91 -19.80 0.78
C PRO A 101 -8.48 -20.66 1.97
N ASP A 102 -8.34 -20.03 3.13
CA ASP A 102 -7.85 -20.65 4.37
C ASP A 102 -6.38 -21.12 4.35
N SER A 103 -5.65 -20.93 3.25
CA SER A 103 -4.19 -21.11 3.22
C SER A 103 -3.50 -20.17 4.23
N PRO A 104 -2.46 -20.64 4.93
CA PRO A 104 -1.73 -19.81 5.89
C PRO A 104 -0.94 -18.71 5.16
N VAL A 105 -1.09 -17.46 5.61
CA VAL A 105 -0.34 -16.29 5.13
C VAL A 105 0.23 -15.50 6.29
N VAL A 106 1.23 -14.67 5.99
CA VAL A 106 1.77 -13.67 6.93
C VAL A 106 1.16 -12.32 6.56
N VAL A 107 0.66 -11.59 7.57
CA VAL A 107 0.07 -10.26 7.44
C VAL A 107 0.73 -9.30 8.42
#